data_AF-A0AAW8B6D2-F1
#
_entry.id   AF-A0AAW8B6D2-F1
#
_cell.length_a   1.000
_cell.length_b   1.000
_cell.length_c   1.000
_cell.angle_alpha   90.00
_cell.angle_beta   90.00
_cell.angle_gamma   90.00
#
_symmetry.space_group_name_H-M   'P 1'
#
loop_
_entity.id
_entity.type
_entity.pdbx_description
1 polymer ?
#
loop_
_entity_poly.entity_id
_entity_poly.type
_entity_poly.pdbx_seq_one_letter_code
_entity_poly.pdbx_strand_id
1 'polypeptide(L)'
;MVFTGVIHFKYQKGMVMMIPEIIPAKMFLVHFTGILEITAGIGLMIPALRESTAFLLLLFFIVIFFANINSSKKHIHLFKADFTGQEMAYLYKERLPMQIMPIAWLWFFGIYFGSYQRRNTFNFLLLLFQLRRPEYAARFA
;
A
#
# COMPACT_ATOMS: atom_id res chain seq x y z
N MET A 1 -5.33 -0.08 -5.74
CA MET A 1 -5.13 -1.40 -5.12
C MET A 1 -6.10 -2.44 -5.65
N VAL A 2 -7.42 -2.21 -5.68
CA VAL A 2 -8.35 -3.22 -6.23
C VAL A 2 -8.05 -3.57 -7.70
N PHE A 3 -7.84 -2.56 -8.55
CA PHE A 3 -7.49 -2.78 -9.96
C PHE A 3 -6.17 -3.55 -10.13
N THR A 4 -5.12 -3.21 -9.36
CA THR A 4 -3.82 -3.90 -9.41
C THR A 4 -3.91 -5.33 -8.87
N GLY A 5 -4.75 -5.56 -7.86
CA GLY A 5 -5.04 -6.90 -7.34
C GLY A 5 -5.68 -7.81 -8.39
N VAL A 6 -6.58 -7.29 -9.23
CA VAL A 6 -7.17 -8.07 -10.35
C VAL A 6 -6.11 -8.45 -11.40
N ILE A 7 -5.14 -7.57 -11.67
CA ILE A 7 -4.05 -7.85 -12.61
C ILE A 7 -3.23 -9.07 -12.17
N HIS A 8 -3.09 -9.35 -10.88
CA HIS A 8 -2.36 -10.52 -10.37
C HIS A 8 -2.96 -11.85 -10.85
N PHE A 9 -4.29 -11.94 -10.96
CA PHE A 9 -4.96 -13.15 -11.44
C PHE A 9 -4.92 -13.25 -12.98
N LYS A 10 -4.94 -12.11 -13.67
CA LYS A 10 -4.94 -12.06 -15.13
C LYS A 10 -3.56 -12.30 -15.75
N TYR A 11 -2.50 -11.74 -15.18
CA TYR A 11 -1.13 -11.75 -15.74
C TYR A 11 -0.12 -12.49 -14.85
N GLN A 12 -0.59 -13.52 -14.13
CA GLN A 12 0.20 -14.34 -13.22
C GLN A 12 1.53 -14.84 -13.80
N LYS A 13 1.55 -15.28 -15.07
CA LYS A 13 2.76 -15.81 -15.73
C LYS A 13 3.87 -14.76 -15.80
N GLY A 14 3.55 -13.54 -16.23
CA GLY A 14 4.51 -12.44 -16.30
C GLY A 14 4.99 -11.99 -14.92
N MET A 15 4.09 -11.95 -13.93
CA MET A 15 4.48 -11.57 -12.55
C MET A 15 5.42 -12.58 -11.91
N VAL A 16 5.22 -13.88 -12.13
CA VAL A 16 6.11 -14.91 -11.61
C VAL A 16 7.53 -14.77 -12.15
N MET A 17 7.69 -14.34 -13.41
CA MET A 17 9.01 -14.09 -13.99
C MET A 17 9.74 -12.94 -13.27
N MET A 18 9.00 -11.96 -12.77
CA MET A 18 9.56 -10.82 -12.03
C MET A 18 10.12 -11.23 -10.65
N ILE A 19 9.71 -12.37 -10.10
CA ILE A 19 10.16 -12.85 -8.80
C ILE A 19 11.50 -13.60 -8.95
N PRO A 20 12.54 -13.27 -8.15
CA PRO A 20 13.83 -13.96 -8.16
C PRO A 20 13.70 -15.48 -7.97
N GLU A 21 14.61 -16.25 -8.57
CA GLU A 21 14.61 -17.73 -8.54
C GLU A 21 14.85 -18.34 -7.15
N ILE A 22 15.50 -17.59 -6.27
CA ILE A 22 15.76 -18.00 -4.87
C ILE A 22 14.45 -18.17 -4.08
N ILE A 23 13.37 -17.52 -4.51
CA ILE A 23 12.09 -17.55 -3.80
C ILE A 23 11.23 -18.72 -4.33
N PRO A 24 10.92 -19.72 -3.47
CA PRO A 24 10.04 -20.82 -3.84
C PRO A 24 8.57 -20.36 -3.92
N ALA A 25 7.72 -21.20 -4.52
CA ALA A 25 6.26 -20.99 -4.54
C ALA A 25 5.81 -19.62 -5.12
N LYS A 26 6.50 -19.12 -6.17
CA LYS A 26 6.24 -17.82 -6.80
C LYS A 26 4.77 -17.61 -7.20
N MET A 27 4.11 -18.65 -7.73
CA MET A 27 2.70 -18.59 -8.11
C MET A 27 1.80 -18.31 -6.91
N PHE A 28 2.04 -18.97 -5.77
CA PHE A 28 1.30 -18.73 -4.54
C PHE A 28 1.49 -17.27 -4.07
N LEU A 29 2.73 -16.77 -4.11
CA LEU A 29 3.02 -15.39 -3.73
C LEU A 29 2.25 -14.38 -4.58
N VAL A 30 2.18 -14.57 -5.91
CA VAL A 30 1.41 -13.69 -6.80
C VAL A 30 -0.08 -13.69 -6.42
N HIS A 31 -0.67 -14.85 -6.14
CA HIS A 31 -2.08 -14.90 -5.72
C HIS A 31 -2.28 -14.23 -4.36
N PHE A 32 -1.37 -14.50 -3.42
CA PHE A 32 -1.40 -13.94 -2.08
C PHE A 32 -1.29 -12.41 -2.10
N THR A 33 -0.34 -11.85 -2.85
CA THR A 33 -0.20 -10.40 -2.99
C THR A 33 -1.38 -9.77 -3.70
N GLY A 34 -1.99 -10.44 -4.67
CA GLY A 34 -3.24 -9.99 -5.30
C GLY A 34 -4.40 -9.86 -4.31
N ILE A 35 -4.58 -10.83 -3.42
CA ILE A 35 -5.59 -10.79 -2.35
C ILE A 35 -5.29 -9.67 -1.34
N LEU A 36 -4.01 -9.51 -0.98
CA LEU A 36 -3.57 -8.44 -0.07
C LEU A 36 -3.88 -7.06 -0.65
N GLU A 37 -3.64 -6.82 -1.94
CA GLU A 37 -3.96 -5.54 -2.57
C GLU A 37 -5.46 -5.23 -2.56
N ILE A 38 -6.31 -6.23 -2.82
CA ILE A 38 -7.77 -6.05 -2.77
C ILE A 38 -8.19 -5.70 -1.34
N THR A 39 -7.72 -6.48 -0.36
CA THR A 39 -8.02 -6.27 1.06
C THR A 39 -7.50 -4.91 1.54
N ALA A 40 -6.31 -4.49 1.09
CA ALA A 40 -5.76 -3.18 1.43
C ALA A 40 -6.55 -2.04 0.78
N GLY A 41 -7.07 -2.23 -0.44
CA GLY A 41 -8.00 -1.28 -1.06
C GLY A 41 -9.23 -1.04 -0.20
N ILE A 42 -9.82 -2.11 0.34
CA ILE A 42 -10.96 -2.05 1.27
C ILE A 42 -10.53 -1.43 2.61
N GLY A 43 -9.37 -1.84 3.14
CA GLY A 43 -8.83 -1.37 4.42
C GLY A 43 -8.57 0.14 4.47
N LEU A 44 -8.18 0.76 3.34
CA LEU A 44 -8.03 2.22 3.24
C LEU A 44 -9.35 2.98 3.37
N MET A 45 -10.48 2.35 3.01
CA MET A 45 -11.81 2.95 3.11
C MET A 45 -12.31 3.00 4.56
N ILE A 46 -11.82 2.11 5.43
CA ILE A 46 -12.21 2.02 6.83
C ILE A 46 -11.32 2.96 7.67
N PRO A 47 -11.86 4.04 8.27
CA PRO A 47 -11.04 5.04 8.98
C PRO A 47 -10.16 4.46 10.09
N ALA A 48 -10.66 3.44 10.81
CA ALA A 48 -9.92 2.77 11.87
C ALA A 48 -8.67 2.01 11.37
N LEU A 49 -8.76 1.40 10.18
CA LEU A 49 -7.69 0.58 9.58
C LEU A 49 -6.78 1.36 8.64
N ARG A 50 -7.17 2.57 8.24
CA ARG A 50 -6.51 3.35 7.20
C ARG A 50 -5.02 3.56 7.43
N GLU A 51 -4.62 3.98 8.63
CA GLU A 51 -3.21 4.27 8.96
C GLU A 51 -2.36 2.99 8.90
N SER A 52 -2.81 1.91 9.54
CA SER A 52 -2.12 0.62 9.50
C SER A 52 -2.03 0.06 8.09
N THR A 53 -3.11 0.17 7.32
CA THR A 53 -3.18 -0.28 5.92
C THR A 53 -2.23 0.53 5.04
N ALA A 54 -2.16 1.85 5.23
CA ALA A 54 -1.24 2.73 4.50
C ALA A 54 0.21 2.38 4.79
N PHE A 55 0.56 2.11 6.05
CA PHE A 55 1.91 1.69 6.43
C PHE A 55 2.30 0.35 5.80
N LEU A 56 1.40 -0.64 5.84
CA LEU A 56 1.64 -1.94 5.18
C LEU A 56 1.80 -1.80 3.67
N LEU A 57 1.02 -0.92 3.03
CA LEU A 57 1.15 -0.65 1.59
C LEU A 57 2.47 0.04 1.23
N LEU A 58 3.00 0.91 2.10
CA LEU A 58 4.34 1.51 1.90
C LEU A 58 5.42 0.42 1.89
N LEU A 59 5.39 -0.51 2.85
CA LEU A 59 6.31 -1.66 2.87
C LEU A 59 6.13 -2.54 1.63
N PHE A 60 4.89 -2.79 1.24
CA PHE A 60 4.57 -3.57 0.04
C PHE A 60 5.15 -2.93 -1.22
N PHE A 61 5.05 -1.60 -1.36
CA PHE A 61 5.65 -0.90 -2.49
C PHE A 61 7.17 -1.07 -2.56
N ILE A 62 7.87 -1.07 -1.43
CA ILE A 62 9.32 -1.35 -1.42
C ILE A 62 9.61 -2.74 -2.02
N VAL A 63 8.82 -3.76 -1.65
CA VAL A 63 8.96 -5.12 -2.21
C VAL A 63 8.70 -5.13 -3.72
N ILE A 64 7.63 -4.47 -4.18
CA ILE A 64 7.29 -4.37 -5.60
C ILE A 64 8.39 -3.64 -6.38
N PHE A 65 9.06 -2.66 -5.77
CA PHE A 65 10.18 -1.96 -6.41
C PHE A 65 11.33 -2.92 -6.74
N PHE A 66 11.67 -3.84 -5.83
CA PHE A 66 12.67 -4.88 -6.11
C PHE A 66 12.24 -5.82 -7.24
N ALA A 67 10.96 -6.21 -7.29
CA ALA A 67 10.43 -7.00 -8.40
C ALA A 67 10.51 -6.24 -9.73
N ASN A 68 10.28 -4.92 -9.71
CA ASN A 68 10.40 -4.05 -10.88
C ASN A 68 11.86 -3.93 -11.36
N ILE A 69 12.83 -3.80 -10.44
CA ILE A 69 14.26 -3.82 -10.80
C ILE A 69 14.61 -5.15 -11.49
N ASN A 70 14.21 -6.28 -10.91
CA ASN A 70 14.49 -7.60 -11.50
C ASN A 70 13.81 -7.77 -12.88
N SER A 71 12.58 -7.28 -13.03
CA SER A 71 11.85 -7.23 -14.30
C SER A 71 12.63 -6.48 -15.37
N SER A 72 13.15 -5.29 -15.07
CA SER A 72 13.90 -4.49 -16.04
C SER A 72 15.29 -5.04 -16.33
N LYS A 73 15.97 -5.64 -15.34
CA LYS A 73 17.26 -6.32 -15.55
C LYS A 73 17.15 -7.52 -16.48
N LYS A 74 16.03 -8.26 -16.38
CA LYS A 74 15.76 -9.45 -17.21
C LYS A 74 14.93 -9.13 -18.46
N HIS A 75 14.63 -7.85 -18.75
CA HIS A 75 13.77 -7.44 -19.87
C HIS A 75 12.41 -8.17 -19.90
N ILE A 76 11.78 -8.38 -18.74
CA ILE A 76 10.52 -9.13 -18.65
C ILE A 76 9.34 -8.26 -19.08
N HIS A 77 8.55 -8.74 -20.05
CA HIS A 77 7.30 -8.12 -20.46
C HIS A 77 6.10 -8.71 -19.70
N LEU A 78 5.54 -7.96 -18.76
CA LEU A 78 4.47 -8.42 -17.87
C LEU A 78 3.25 -9.01 -18.62
N PHE A 79 2.78 -8.34 -19.68
CA PHE A 79 1.55 -8.72 -20.36
C PHE A 79 1.70 -9.87 -21.36
N LYS A 80 2.92 -10.09 -21.87
CA LYS A 80 3.24 -11.13 -22.87
C LYS A 80 3.91 -12.34 -22.23
N ALA A 81 4.44 -12.19 -21.01
CA ALA A 81 5.20 -13.19 -20.30
C ALA A 81 6.39 -13.70 -21.12
N ASP A 82 7.18 -12.75 -21.65
CA ASP A 82 8.40 -13.01 -22.42
C ASP A 82 9.52 -12.05 -22.00
N PHE A 83 10.66 -12.12 -22.69
CA PHE A 83 11.84 -11.29 -22.45
C PHE A 83 11.96 -10.10 -23.43
N THR A 84 10.85 -9.66 -24.02
CA THR A 84 10.81 -8.48 -24.93
C THR A 84 10.44 -7.18 -24.21
N GLY A 85 10.57 -7.18 -22.88
CA GLY A 85 10.27 -6.06 -22.01
C GLY A 85 11.29 -4.94 -22.08
N GLN A 86 10.93 -3.79 -21.50
CA GLN A 86 11.74 -2.59 -21.56
C GLN A 86 12.93 -2.64 -20.59
N GLU A 87 13.99 -1.93 -20.97
CA GLU A 87 15.24 -1.85 -20.23
C GLU A 87 15.13 -1.04 -18.93
N MET A 88 16.25 -0.91 -18.21
CA MET A 88 16.34 -0.14 -16.97
C MET A 88 15.93 1.33 -17.12
N ALA A 89 16.08 1.94 -18.30
CA ALA A 89 15.63 3.32 -18.53
C ALA A 89 14.12 3.50 -18.29
N TYR A 90 13.31 2.49 -18.61
CA TYR A 90 11.86 2.52 -18.38
C TYR A 90 11.51 2.47 -16.89
N LEU A 91 12.29 1.75 -16.09
CA LEU A 91 12.10 1.70 -14.63
C LEU A 91 12.16 3.12 -14.04
N TYR A 92 13.16 3.90 -14.41
CA TYR A 92 13.37 5.24 -13.85
C TYR A 92 12.43 6.29 -14.44
N LYS A 93 12.08 6.17 -15.74
CA LYS A 93 11.21 7.14 -16.41
C LYS A 93 9.73 6.96 -16.07
N GLU A 94 9.26 5.72 -15.96
CA GLU A 94 7.83 5.43 -15.90
C GLU A 94 7.44 4.79 -14.57
N ARG A 95 8.13 3.71 -14.16
CA ARG A 95 7.75 2.98 -12.93
C ARG A 95 8.05 3.78 -11.66
N LEU A 96 9.18 4.47 -11.58
CA LEU A 96 9.60 5.21 -10.39
C LEU A 96 8.66 6.41 -10.12
N PRO A 97 8.32 7.28 -11.09
CA PRO A 97 7.37 8.36 -10.85
C PRO A 97 5.96 7.83 -10.52
N MET A 98 5.52 6.78 -11.24
CA MET A 98 4.24 6.12 -10.97
C MET A 98 4.19 5.51 -9.57
N GLN A 99 5.33 5.13 -8.97
CA GLN A 99 5.37 4.56 -7.63
C GLN A 99 5.51 5.62 -6.53
N ILE A 100 6.26 6.70 -6.79
CA ILE A 100 6.42 7.82 -5.85
C ILE A 100 5.08 8.52 -5.58
N MET A 101 4.26 8.71 -6.62
CA MET A 101 2.97 9.40 -6.47
C MET A 101 2.01 8.68 -5.48
N PRO A 102 1.72 7.36 -5.60
CA PRO A 102 0.96 6.60 -4.61
C PRO A 102 1.59 6.57 -3.21
N ILE A 103 2.92 6.49 -3.12
CA ILE A 103 3.63 6.52 -1.84
C ILE A 103 3.38 7.85 -1.12
N ALA A 104 3.55 8.98 -1.82
CA ALA A 104 3.29 10.31 -1.28
C ALA A 104 1.81 10.45 -0.87
N TRP A 105 0.90 9.95 -1.69
CA TRP A 105 -0.54 9.99 -1.42
C TRP A 105 -0.92 9.18 -0.17
N LEU A 106 -0.39 7.96 -0.04
CA LEU A 106 -0.61 7.10 1.13
C LEU A 106 -0.03 7.71 2.40
N TRP A 107 1.16 8.29 2.31
CA TRP A 107 1.78 8.95 3.46
C TRP A 107 0.91 10.13 3.93
N PHE A 108 0.46 10.99 3.01
CA PHE A 108 -0.31 12.18 3.37
C PHE A 108 -1.72 11.83 3.87
N PHE A 109 -2.52 11.11 3.09
CA PHE A 109 -3.93 10.85 3.43
C PHE A 109 -4.11 9.66 4.37
N GLY A 110 -3.25 8.65 4.24
CA GLY A 110 -3.34 7.43 5.02
C GLY A 110 -2.75 7.58 6.42
N ILE A 111 -1.56 8.17 6.51
CA ILE A 111 -0.81 8.31 7.76
C ILE A 111 -1.04 9.69 8.35
N TYR A 112 -0.50 10.76 7.74
CA TYR A 112 -0.51 12.09 8.37
C TYR A 112 -1.92 12.58 8.73
N PHE A 113 -2.84 12.59 7.77
CA PHE A 113 -4.23 13.00 8.00
C PHE A 113 -5.01 12.00 8.89
N GLY A 114 -4.78 10.70 8.69
CA GLY A 114 -5.41 9.63 9.48
C GLY A 114 -5.07 9.72 10.97
N SER A 115 -3.78 9.89 11.31
CA SER A 115 -3.32 10.06 12.68
C SER A 115 -3.89 11.35 13.30
N TYR A 116 -3.97 12.44 12.52
CA TYR A 116 -4.53 13.71 12.99
C TYR A 116 -6.00 13.56 13.40
N GLN A 117 -6.83 12.96 12.54
CA GLN A 117 -8.25 12.76 12.81
C GLN A 117 -8.50 11.83 14.01
N ARG A 118 -7.69 10.78 14.17
CA ARG A 118 -7.79 9.86 15.31
C ARG A 118 -7.46 10.55 16.64
N ARG A 119 -6.38 11.35 16.69
CA ARG A 119 -5.99 12.10 17.89
C ARG A 119 -7.06 13.11 18.31
N ASN A 120 -7.62 13.86 17.35
CA ASN A 120 -8.67 14.83 17.65
C ASN A 120 -9.94 14.17 18.18
N THR A 121 -10.35 13.03 17.60
CA THR A 121 -11.51 12.27 18.08
C THR A 121 -11.29 11.76 19.51
N PHE A 122 -10.10 11.24 19.81
CA PHE A 122 -9.74 10.77 21.14
C PHE A 122 -9.73 11.91 22.17
N ASN A 123 -9.09 13.03 21.85
CA ASN A 123 -9.02 14.21 22.72
C ASN A 123 -10.40 14.79 23.01
N PHE A 124 -11.29 14.84 22.01
CA PHE A 124 -12.66 15.29 22.18
C PHE A 124 -13.47 14.38 23.11
N LEU A 125 -13.35 13.05 22.96
CA LEU A 125 -14.00 12.09 23.86
C LEU A 125 -13.48 12.20 25.30
N LEU A 126 -12.18 12.42 25.47
CA LEU A 126 -11.56 12.66 26.77
C LEU A 126 -12.08 13.95 27.42
N LEU A 127 -12.21 15.03 26.65
CA LEU A 127 -12.78 16.29 27.13
C LEU A 127 -14.24 16.11 27.59
N LEU A 128 -15.07 15.42 26.79
CA LEU A 128 -16.45 15.11 27.19
C LEU A 128 -16.52 14.27 28.47
N PHE A 129 -15.61 13.31 28.63
CA PHE A 129 -15.52 12.50 29.84
C PHE A 129 -15.09 13.34 31.06
N GLN A 130 -14.15 14.27 30.89
CA GLN A 130 -13.71 15.19 31.94
C GLN A 130 -14.83 16.16 32.36
N LEU A 131 -15.57 16.72 31.39
CA LEU A 131 -16.71 17.63 31.65
C LEU A 131 -17.88 16.92 32.34
N ARG A 132 -17.98 15.59 32.21
CA ARG A 132 -19.01 14.79 32.91
C ARG A 132 -18.70 14.61 34.40
N ARG A 133 -17.48 14.92 34.86
CA ARG A 133 -17.13 14.76 36.28
C ARG A 133 -17.48 16.04 37.07
N PRO A 134 -18.18 15.91 38.21
CA PRO A 134 -18.66 17.06 38.99
C PRO A 134 -17.53 17.93 39.55
N GLU A 135 -16.35 17.35 39.78
CA GLU A 135 -15.14 18.04 40.25
C GLU A 135 -14.59 19.11 39.28
N TYR A 136 -14.96 19.04 37.99
CA TYR A 136 -14.55 20.04 36.99
C TYR A 136 -15.68 21.03 36.62
N ALA A 137 -16.94 20.76 37.00
CA ALA A 137 -18.07 21.64 36.73
C ALA A 137 -17.97 22.99 37.47
N ALA A 138 -17.32 23.00 38.64
CA ALA A 138 -17.13 24.20 39.47
C ALA A 138 -16.07 25.18 38.93
N ARG A 139 -15.27 24.81 37.91
CA ARG A 139 -14.23 25.69 37.34
C ARG A 139 -14.73 26.63 36.24
N PHE A 140 -15.98 26.46 35.81
CA PHE A 140 -16.57 27.22 34.70
C PHE A 140 -17.89 27.92 35.10
N ALA A 141 -18.18 28.00 36.40
CA ALA A 141 -19.26 28.79 36.99
C ALA A 141 -18.66 30.00 37.71
#